data_AF-A0A0M0K300-F1
#
_entry.id   AF-A0A0M0K300-F1
#
_cell.length_a   1.000
_cell.length_b   1.000
_cell.length_c   1.000
_cell.angle_alpha   90.00
_cell.angle_beta   90.00
_cell.angle_gamma   90.00
#
_symmetry.space_group_name_H-M   'P 1'
#
loop_
_entity.id
_entity.type
_entity.pdbx_description
1 polymer ?
#
loop_
_entity_poly.entity_id
_entity_poly.type
_entity_poly.pdbx_seq_one_letter_code
_entity_poly.pdbx_strand_id
1 'polypeptide(L)'
;MQCSNLAAVYPQVAHPNVERYGLRSLEHLPRYLASPLHAPTIDAFKGAEAWLQGLEGRPPVILDSGCGTGRSTCMLARAHPDAAIIGLDRSEARLEASAQPLPPNALLVRAECSSFWRLLLQRDVEGAGRSGLSAARVRHHFLLYPNPYPKAARLNLRWHGHPALPVLCGLGGTLEIRSNWNVYLNEFLGAARSLTGTANDAVQLAVSRWPKEEEEGGAQDSAATAAARLCASRLSARGVAMNGHRGRLLTELPPLRHEDDALTLFERKFHLQGERLYRLQLP
;
A
#
# COMPACT_ATOMS: atom_id res chain seq x y z
N MET A 1 -17.13 4.72 10.89
CA MET A 1 -16.56 6.07 10.68
C MET A 1 -17.70 7.00 10.32
N GLN A 2 -17.90 8.09 11.08
CA GLN A 2 -18.68 9.24 10.59
C GLN A 2 -17.83 9.93 9.53
N CYS A 3 -18.09 9.62 8.28
CA CYS A 3 -17.47 10.30 7.15
C CYS A 3 -18.41 11.43 6.76
N SER A 4 -18.12 12.63 7.27
CA SER A 4 -18.65 13.89 6.77
C SER A 4 -18.05 14.17 5.39
N ASN A 5 -18.74 15.00 4.59
CA ASN A 5 -18.22 15.50 3.32
C ASN A 5 -16.92 16.29 3.56
N LEU A 6 -15.77 15.60 3.46
CA LEU A 6 -14.45 16.17 3.77
C LEU A 6 -14.12 17.36 2.88
N ALA A 7 -14.64 17.36 1.65
CA ALA A 7 -14.49 18.48 0.72
C ALA A 7 -15.19 19.75 1.20
N ALA A 8 -16.30 19.61 1.92
CA ALA A 8 -17.03 20.75 2.50
C ALA A 8 -16.40 21.28 3.79
N VAL A 9 -15.60 20.47 4.50
CA VAL A 9 -15.13 20.80 5.86
C VAL A 9 -13.65 21.21 5.90
N TYR A 10 -12.83 20.78 4.95
CA TYR A 10 -11.37 20.93 5.03
C TYR A 10 -10.76 21.62 3.80
N PRO A 11 -9.57 22.27 3.97
CA PRO A 11 -8.84 22.87 2.86
C PRO A 11 -8.58 21.86 1.73
N GLN A 12 -8.80 22.31 0.49
CA GLN A 12 -8.56 21.51 -0.72
C GLN A 12 -7.16 21.75 -1.32
N VAL A 13 -6.18 22.03 -0.45
CA VAL A 13 -4.80 22.35 -0.85
C VAL A 13 -3.86 21.28 -0.33
N ALA A 14 -3.03 20.73 -1.22
CA ALA A 14 -2.01 19.76 -0.87
C ALA A 14 -0.95 20.37 0.07
N HIS A 15 -0.47 19.57 1.02
CA HIS A 15 0.58 20.01 1.92
C HIS A 15 1.89 20.29 1.15
N PRO A 16 2.57 21.44 1.37
CA PRO A 16 3.74 21.84 0.58
C PRO A 16 4.99 20.95 0.73
N ASN A 17 4.99 19.99 1.66
CA ASN A 17 6.17 19.18 2.00
C ASN A 17 6.01 17.71 1.59
N VAL A 18 4.94 17.36 0.88
CA VAL A 18 4.59 15.97 0.56
C VAL A 18 5.73 15.24 -0.17
N GLU A 19 6.34 15.86 -1.16
CA GLU A 19 7.47 15.28 -1.91
C GLU A 19 8.68 15.03 -1.00
N ARG A 20 8.95 15.96 -0.06
CA ARG A 20 10.03 15.85 0.93
C ARG A 20 9.83 14.68 1.89
N TYR A 21 8.59 14.38 2.28
CA TYR A 21 8.28 13.19 3.09
C TYR A 21 8.56 11.91 2.32
N GLY A 22 8.20 11.86 1.03
CA GLY A 22 8.55 10.75 0.13
C GLY A 22 10.07 10.53 0.09
N LEU A 23 10.85 11.54 -0.28
CA LEU A 23 12.31 11.44 -0.38
C LEU A 23 12.96 11.02 0.95
N ARG A 24 12.52 11.61 2.07
CA ARG A 24 13.03 11.27 3.41
C ARG A 24 12.72 9.81 3.79
N SER A 25 11.56 9.30 3.41
CA SER A 25 11.21 7.90 3.66
C SER A 25 12.13 6.93 2.91
N LEU A 26 12.57 7.30 1.71
CA LEU A 26 13.53 6.53 0.92
C LEU A 26 14.95 6.60 1.51
N GLU A 27 15.39 7.80 1.91
CA GLU A 27 16.71 8.00 2.56
C GLU A 27 16.88 7.09 3.79
N HIS A 28 15.83 6.95 4.59
CA HIS A 28 15.84 6.14 5.81
C HIS A 28 15.34 4.70 5.61
N LEU A 29 15.15 4.23 4.38
CA LEU A 29 14.53 2.94 4.09
C LEU A 29 15.27 1.74 4.73
N PRO A 30 16.62 1.61 4.69
CA PRO A 30 17.30 0.48 5.33
C PRO A 30 17.06 0.45 6.84
N ARG A 31 17.14 1.61 7.51
CA ARG A 31 16.85 1.73 8.94
C ARG A 31 15.39 1.37 9.25
N TYR A 32 14.46 1.79 8.40
CA TYR A 32 13.05 1.41 8.53
C TYR A 32 12.86 -0.10 8.38
N LEU A 33 13.53 -0.73 7.40
CA LEU A 33 13.47 -2.17 7.17
C LEU A 33 14.18 -2.99 8.25
N ALA A 34 15.16 -2.43 8.95
CA ALA A 34 15.84 -3.04 10.10
C ALA A 34 15.06 -2.86 11.43
N SER A 35 14.09 -1.95 11.49
CA SER A 35 13.33 -1.70 12.72
C SER A 35 12.51 -2.94 13.15
N PRO A 36 12.18 -3.12 14.44
CA PRO A 36 11.37 -4.27 14.86
C PRO A 36 10.05 -4.37 14.09
N LEU A 37 9.66 -5.59 13.73
CA LEU A 37 8.34 -5.89 13.21
C LEU A 37 7.36 -6.11 14.38
N HIS A 38 6.09 -5.81 14.15
CA HIS A 38 5.04 -6.12 15.12
C HIS A 38 4.90 -7.65 15.29
N ALA A 39 5.25 -8.18 16.46
CA ALA A 39 5.32 -9.63 16.69
C ALA A 39 4.00 -10.37 16.36
N PRO A 40 2.81 -9.90 16.77
CA PRO A 40 1.56 -10.54 16.36
C PRO A 40 1.34 -10.55 14.84
N THR A 41 1.87 -9.56 14.11
CA THR A 41 1.79 -9.54 12.63
C THR A 41 2.66 -10.65 12.02
N ILE A 42 3.81 -10.97 12.63
CA ILE A 42 4.69 -12.05 12.15
C ILE A 42 3.96 -13.39 12.22
N ASP A 43 3.29 -13.68 13.34
CA ASP A 43 2.56 -14.95 13.49
C ASP A 43 1.31 -14.99 12.60
N ALA A 44 0.58 -13.88 12.49
CA ALA A 44 -0.55 -13.77 11.59
C ALA A 44 -0.13 -13.94 10.10
N PHE A 45 1.07 -13.47 9.73
CA PHE A 45 1.64 -13.66 8.40
C PHE A 45 1.92 -15.13 8.09
N LYS A 46 2.48 -15.89 9.05
CA LYS A 46 2.68 -17.35 8.89
C LYS A 46 1.35 -18.07 8.68
N GLY A 47 0.31 -17.67 9.41
CA GLY A 47 -1.04 -18.21 9.23
C GLY A 47 -1.61 -17.91 7.84
N ALA A 48 -1.43 -16.68 7.35
CA ALA A 48 -1.83 -16.29 6.00
C ALA A 48 -1.06 -17.06 4.90
N GLU A 49 0.22 -17.31 5.12
CA GLU A 49 1.05 -18.13 4.21
C GLU A 49 0.57 -19.58 4.17
N ALA A 50 0.29 -20.19 5.33
CA ALA A 50 -0.24 -21.56 5.41
C ALA A 50 -1.63 -21.68 4.75
N TRP A 51 -2.52 -20.71 4.98
CA TRP A 51 -3.82 -20.65 4.32
C TRP A 51 -3.68 -20.58 2.79
N LEU A 52 -2.79 -19.71 2.29
CA LEU A 52 -2.56 -19.54 0.86
C LEU A 52 -1.98 -20.81 0.20
N GLN A 53 -1.13 -21.56 0.91
CA GLN A 53 -0.60 -22.85 0.45
C GLN A 53 -1.69 -23.93 0.35
N GLY A 54 -2.74 -23.84 1.17
CA GLY A 54 -3.89 -24.75 1.12
C GLY A 54 -4.85 -24.50 -0.03
N LEU A 55 -4.72 -23.38 -0.76
CA LEU A 55 -5.57 -23.08 -1.91
C LEU A 55 -5.07 -23.81 -3.17
N GLU A 56 -6.01 -24.46 -3.87
CA GLU A 56 -5.75 -25.10 -5.16
C GLU A 56 -5.36 -24.09 -6.24
N GLY A 57 -4.52 -24.50 -7.19
CA GLY A 57 -4.18 -23.68 -8.36
C GLY A 57 -3.21 -22.51 -8.09
N ARG A 58 -2.79 -22.29 -6.84
CA ARG A 58 -1.84 -21.22 -6.44
C ARG A 58 -2.28 -19.84 -6.97
N PRO A 59 -3.49 -19.38 -6.62
CA PRO A 59 -4.07 -18.15 -7.16
C PRO A 59 -3.18 -16.93 -6.87
N PRO A 60 -3.20 -15.90 -7.73
CA PRO A 60 -2.55 -14.63 -7.43
C PRO A 60 -3.14 -14.00 -6.15
N VAL A 61 -2.35 -13.17 -5.47
CA VAL A 61 -2.78 -12.52 -4.23
C VAL A 61 -3.30 -11.11 -4.53
N ILE A 62 -4.42 -10.78 -3.91
CA ILE A 62 -4.94 -9.41 -3.80
C ILE A 62 -4.95 -9.01 -2.33
N LEU A 63 -4.40 -7.86 -2.01
CA LEU A 63 -4.38 -7.31 -0.65
C LEU A 63 -5.45 -6.23 -0.49
N ASP A 64 -6.19 -6.27 0.61
CA ASP A 64 -7.08 -5.18 1.04
C ASP A 64 -6.58 -4.61 2.37
N SER A 65 -5.82 -3.52 2.30
CA SER A 65 -5.14 -2.96 3.48
C SER A 65 -6.00 -1.93 4.21
N GLY A 66 -6.23 -2.17 5.50
CA GLY A 66 -7.15 -1.38 6.30
C GLY A 66 -8.60 -1.75 6.04
N CYS A 67 -8.89 -3.04 5.84
CA CYS A 67 -10.20 -3.55 5.41
C CYS A 67 -11.34 -3.30 6.43
N GLY A 68 -11.02 -2.83 7.64
CA GLY A 68 -12.00 -2.51 8.67
C GLY A 68 -12.76 -3.76 9.11
N THR A 69 -14.02 -3.85 8.70
CA THR A 69 -14.90 -4.99 9.03
C THR A 69 -14.85 -6.12 7.99
N GLY A 70 -13.89 -6.09 7.06
CA GLY A 70 -13.78 -7.09 6.00
C GLY A 70 -14.85 -7.03 4.91
N ARG A 71 -15.72 -6.02 4.92
CA ARG A 71 -16.79 -5.90 3.92
C ARG A 71 -16.23 -5.71 2.51
N SER A 72 -15.18 -4.89 2.37
CA SER A 72 -14.45 -4.73 1.10
C SER A 72 -13.77 -6.03 0.69
N THR A 73 -13.11 -6.73 1.61
CA THR A 73 -12.53 -8.07 1.37
C THR A 73 -13.55 -9.04 0.78
N CYS A 74 -14.75 -9.13 1.37
CA CYS A 74 -15.82 -9.99 0.84
C CYS A 74 -16.24 -9.61 -0.58
N MET A 75 -16.35 -8.31 -0.87
CA MET A 75 -16.72 -7.82 -2.20
C MET A 75 -15.63 -8.12 -3.23
N LEU A 76 -14.37 -7.86 -2.89
CA LEU A 76 -13.21 -8.16 -3.73
C LEU A 76 -13.11 -9.65 -4.03
N ALA A 77 -13.39 -10.51 -3.04
CA ALA A 77 -13.35 -11.95 -3.21
C ALA A 77 -14.43 -12.49 -4.16
N ARG A 78 -15.61 -11.87 -4.14
CA ARG A 78 -16.67 -12.16 -5.13
C ARG A 78 -16.33 -11.63 -6.52
N ALA A 79 -15.68 -10.47 -6.61
CA ALA A 79 -15.29 -9.85 -7.88
C ALA A 79 -14.09 -10.55 -8.55
N HIS A 80 -13.22 -11.18 -7.75
CA HIS A 80 -12.02 -11.88 -8.20
C HIS A 80 -12.02 -13.34 -7.68
N PRO A 81 -12.93 -14.20 -8.18
CA PRO A 81 -13.04 -15.58 -7.72
C PRO A 81 -11.78 -16.42 -8.03
N ASP A 82 -10.94 -15.97 -8.94
CA ASP A 82 -9.67 -16.58 -9.35
C ASP A 82 -8.46 -16.12 -8.51
N ALA A 83 -8.66 -15.22 -7.55
CA ALA A 83 -7.60 -14.67 -6.71
C ALA A 83 -7.81 -15.00 -5.23
N ALA A 84 -6.70 -15.08 -4.48
CA ALA A 84 -6.72 -15.13 -3.02
C ALA A 84 -6.74 -13.71 -2.45
N ILE A 85 -7.79 -13.35 -1.70
CA ILE A 85 -7.95 -12.02 -1.13
C ILE A 85 -7.56 -12.04 0.35
N ILE A 86 -6.59 -11.21 0.74
CA ILE A 86 -6.17 -11.08 2.13
C ILE A 86 -6.51 -9.66 2.61
N GLY A 87 -7.49 -9.58 3.51
CA GLY A 87 -7.87 -8.33 4.18
C GLY A 87 -7.09 -8.12 5.47
N LEU A 88 -6.45 -6.96 5.63
CA LEU A 88 -5.63 -6.62 6.78
C LEU A 88 -6.29 -5.50 7.61
N ASP A 89 -6.49 -5.72 8.91
CA ASP A 89 -6.80 -4.63 9.84
C ASP A 89 -6.18 -4.91 11.22
N ARG A 90 -5.81 -3.85 11.95
CA ARG A 90 -5.22 -3.98 13.30
C ARG A 90 -6.28 -4.22 14.39
N SER A 91 -7.54 -3.92 14.10
CA SER A 91 -8.65 -3.90 15.04
C SER A 91 -9.42 -5.22 15.00
N GLU A 92 -9.19 -6.05 16.02
CA GLU A 92 -9.95 -7.29 16.24
C GLU A 92 -11.46 -7.04 16.25
N ALA A 93 -11.92 -6.10 17.08
CA ALA A 93 -13.35 -5.76 17.17
C ALA A 93 -14.00 -5.39 15.82
N ARG A 94 -13.24 -4.78 14.89
CA ARG A 94 -13.78 -4.49 13.55
C ARG A 94 -13.83 -5.75 12.71
N LEU A 95 -12.78 -6.58 12.71
CA LEU A 95 -12.75 -7.85 11.97
C LEU A 95 -13.86 -8.80 12.45
N GLU A 96 -14.09 -8.89 13.76
CA GLU A 96 -15.18 -9.68 14.36
C GLU A 96 -16.57 -9.14 14.01
N ALA A 97 -16.70 -7.82 13.82
CA ALA A 97 -17.93 -7.19 13.34
C ALA A 97 -18.19 -7.43 11.85
N SER A 98 -17.44 -8.32 11.18
CA SER A 98 -17.78 -8.78 9.83
C SER A 98 -19.17 -9.40 9.82
N ALA A 99 -20.12 -8.69 9.21
CA ALA A 99 -21.51 -9.10 9.17
C ALA A 99 -21.81 -10.20 8.12
N GLN A 100 -20.82 -10.62 7.33
CA GLN A 100 -21.01 -11.58 6.24
C GLN A 100 -20.03 -12.74 6.34
N PRO A 101 -20.46 -13.97 5.99
CA PRO A 101 -19.54 -15.07 5.75
C PRO A 101 -18.51 -14.69 4.68
N LEU A 102 -17.24 -14.98 4.94
CA LEU A 102 -16.16 -14.79 3.97
C LEU A 102 -16.30 -15.82 2.85
N PRO A 103 -16.17 -15.41 1.58
CA PRO A 103 -15.98 -16.35 0.47
C PRO A 103 -14.76 -17.26 0.69
N PRO A 104 -14.72 -18.45 0.10
CA PRO A 104 -13.65 -19.44 0.35
C PRO A 104 -12.26 -18.96 -0.05
N ASN A 105 -12.17 -18.01 -0.99
CA ASN A 105 -10.93 -17.38 -1.45
C ASN A 105 -10.55 -16.12 -0.65
N ALA A 106 -11.17 -15.86 0.49
CA ALA A 106 -10.91 -14.69 1.32
C ALA A 106 -10.41 -15.05 2.73
N LEU A 107 -9.42 -14.29 3.21
CA LEU A 107 -8.91 -14.37 4.57
C LEU A 107 -8.88 -12.97 5.20
N LEU A 108 -9.34 -12.87 6.45
CA LEU A 108 -9.14 -11.70 7.29
C LEU A 108 -8.00 -11.95 8.27
N VAL A 109 -7.06 -11.02 8.33
CA VAL A 109 -5.85 -11.15 9.14
C VAL A 109 -5.73 -9.93 10.05
N ARG A 110 -5.66 -10.19 11.36
CA ARG A 110 -5.35 -9.16 12.34
C ARG A 110 -3.87 -8.80 12.25
N ALA A 111 -3.55 -7.69 11.61
CA ALA A 111 -2.18 -7.29 11.32
C ALA A 111 -1.99 -5.78 11.22
N GLU A 112 -0.78 -5.33 11.53
CA GLU A 112 -0.31 -4.01 11.10
C GLU A 112 0.13 -4.07 9.65
N CYS A 113 -0.56 -3.33 8.75
CA CYS A 113 -0.27 -3.36 7.32
C CYS A 113 1.21 -3.06 7.02
N SER A 114 1.81 -2.08 7.71
CA SER A 114 3.21 -1.70 7.54
C SER A 114 4.18 -2.86 7.80
N SER A 115 3.98 -3.62 8.88
CA SER A 115 4.79 -4.81 9.18
C SER A 115 4.52 -5.93 8.17
N PHE A 116 3.25 -6.12 7.76
CA PHE A 116 2.87 -7.14 6.78
C PHE A 116 3.51 -6.89 5.40
N TRP A 117 3.53 -5.64 4.93
CA TRP A 117 4.16 -5.28 3.66
C TRP A 117 5.69 -5.50 3.68
N ARG A 118 6.33 -5.25 4.81
CA ARG A 118 7.76 -5.52 5.00
C ARG A 118 8.06 -7.01 4.96
N LEU A 119 7.22 -7.84 5.58
CA LEU A 119 7.33 -9.30 5.51
C LEU A 119 7.19 -9.83 4.07
N LEU A 120 6.24 -9.29 3.29
CA LEU A 120 6.10 -9.64 1.86
C LEU A 120 7.38 -9.35 1.06
N LEU A 121 8.03 -8.22 1.32
CA LEU A 121 9.29 -7.84 0.67
C LEU A 121 10.46 -8.71 1.14
N GLN A 122 10.54 -9.02 2.44
CA GLN A 122 11.56 -9.91 3.00
C GLN A 122 11.48 -11.31 2.37
N ARG A 123 10.27 -11.85 2.17
CA ARG A 123 10.08 -13.14 1.48
C ARG A 123 10.63 -13.15 0.05
N ASP A 124 10.56 -12.03 -0.66
CA ASP A 124 11.16 -11.94 -1.99
C ASP A 124 12.70 -12.00 -1.94
N VAL A 125 13.33 -11.40 -0.92
CA VAL A 125 14.78 -11.46 -0.69
C VAL A 125 15.23 -12.87 -0.30
N GLU A 126 14.46 -13.54 0.55
CA GLU A 126 14.71 -14.92 1.00
C GLU A 126 14.56 -15.97 -0.11
N GLY A 127 14.19 -15.57 -1.33
CA GLY A 127 14.04 -16.48 -2.45
C GLY A 127 12.75 -17.31 -2.41
N ALA A 128 11.79 -16.96 -1.53
CA ALA A 128 10.47 -17.61 -1.48
C ALA A 128 9.68 -17.47 -2.80
N GLY A 129 10.15 -16.60 -3.70
CA GLY A 129 9.79 -16.55 -5.11
C GLY A 129 8.28 -16.51 -5.34
N ARG A 130 7.82 -17.26 -6.34
CA ARG A 130 6.39 -17.38 -6.71
C ARG A 130 5.63 -18.45 -5.92
N SER A 131 6.27 -19.15 -4.98
CA SER A 131 5.66 -20.29 -4.26
C SER A 131 5.07 -19.93 -2.90
N GLY A 132 5.61 -18.91 -2.21
CA GLY A 132 5.15 -18.48 -0.88
C GLY A 132 4.23 -17.26 -0.91
N LEU A 133 3.91 -16.69 0.26
CA LEU A 133 3.25 -15.39 0.35
C LEU A 133 4.32 -14.28 0.24
N SER A 134 4.44 -13.64 -0.92
CA SER A 134 5.51 -12.69 -1.21
C SER A 134 5.01 -11.49 -2.00
N ALA A 135 5.75 -10.37 -1.99
CA ALA A 135 5.32 -9.18 -2.72
C ALA A 135 5.28 -9.40 -4.23
N ALA A 136 6.10 -10.31 -4.80
CA ALA A 136 6.04 -10.65 -6.22
C ALA A 136 4.75 -11.39 -6.66
N ARG A 137 4.02 -12.01 -5.72
CA ARG A 137 2.72 -12.67 -6.01
C ARG A 137 1.51 -11.76 -5.86
N VAL A 138 1.70 -10.58 -5.27
CA VAL A 138 0.63 -9.58 -5.18
C VAL A 138 0.40 -9.00 -6.56
N ARG A 139 -0.79 -9.28 -7.13
CA ARG A 139 -1.23 -8.73 -8.42
C ARG A 139 -1.91 -7.37 -8.23
N HIS A 140 -2.62 -7.21 -7.12
CA HIS A 140 -3.34 -5.99 -6.81
C HIS A 140 -3.33 -5.71 -5.31
N HIS A 141 -3.27 -4.45 -4.94
CA HIS A 141 -3.36 -4.02 -3.55
C HIS A 141 -4.28 -2.81 -3.48
N PHE A 142 -5.35 -2.95 -2.70
CA PHE A 142 -6.31 -1.91 -2.42
C PHE A 142 -6.04 -1.20 -1.09
N LEU A 143 -6.10 0.13 -1.13
CA LEU A 143 -6.16 1.00 0.04
C LEU A 143 -7.45 1.84 -0.07
N LEU A 144 -8.54 1.28 0.44
CA LEU A 144 -9.87 1.85 0.28
C LEU A 144 -10.22 2.76 1.46
N TYR A 145 -10.50 4.04 1.16
CA TYR A 145 -10.94 5.05 2.13
C TYR A 145 -10.04 5.14 3.37
N PRO A 146 -8.71 5.30 3.19
CA PRO A 146 -7.82 5.43 4.33
C PRO A 146 -8.19 6.66 5.17
N ASN A 147 -7.89 6.61 6.46
CA ASN A 147 -8.17 7.73 7.35
C ASN A 147 -7.43 8.99 6.84
N PRO A 148 -8.15 10.10 6.57
CA PRO A 148 -7.60 11.26 5.88
C PRO A 148 -6.65 12.09 6.74
N TYR A 149 -6.81 12.11 8.07
CA TYR A 149 -6.08 13.01 8.99
C TYR A 149 -5.92 14.44 8.44
N PRO A 150 -7.00 15.21 8.25
CA PRO A 150 -7.03 16.40 7.39
C PRO A 150 -6.16 17.58 7.88
N LYS A 151 -5.85 17.64 9.17
CA LYS A 151 -4.95 18.65 9.74
C LYS A 151 -3.52 18.46 9.20
N ALA A 152 -2.90 19.51 8.66
CA ALA A 152 -1.55 19.48 8.09
C ALA A 152 -0.50 18.91 9.05
N ALA A 153 -0.57 19.27 10.35
CA ALA A 153 0.32 18.76 11.39
C ALA A 153 0.27 17.23 11.59
N ARG A 154 -0.72 16.53 11.02
CA ARG A 154 -0.88 15.07 11.08
C ARG A 154 -0.51 14.36 9.77
N LEU A 155 0.24 15.02 8.89
CA LEU A 155 0.71 14.44 7.62
C LEU A 155 1.41 13.08 7.83
N ASN A 156 2.19 12.94 8.90
CA ASN A 156 2.91 11.70 9.24
C ASN A 156 2.00 10.49 9.54
N LEU A 157 0.70 10.71 9.77
CA LEU A 157 -0.28 9.64 9.97
C LEU A 157 -0.97 9.22 8.67
N ARG A 158 -0.84 10.01 7.60
CA ARG A 158 -1.30 9.64 6.25
C ARG A 158 -0.28 8.68 5.65
N TRP A 159 -0.73 7.74 4.82
CA TRP A 159 0.17 6.72 4.26
C TRP A 159 1.29 7.33 3.40
N HIS A 160 1.02 8.43 2.69
CA HIS A 160 2.02 9.17 1.92
C HIS A 160 3.00 10.01 2.77
N GLY A 161 2.74 10.15 4.07
CA GLY A 161 3.67 10.74 5.04
C GLY A 161 4.34 9.71 5.95
N HIS A 162 4.00 8.42 5.80
CA HIS A 162 4.51 7.34 6.65
C HIS A 162 5.83 6.79 6.09
N PRO A 163 6.81 6.38 6.92
CA PRO A 163 8.06 5.74 6.47
C PRO A 163 7.88 4.46 5.64
N ALA A 164 6.68 3.89 5.62
CA ALA A 164 6.34 2.68 4.87
C ALA A 164 6.03 2.96 3.39
N LEU A 165 5.90 4.23 2.98
CA LEU A 165 5.53 4.60 1.63
C LEU A 165 6.41 3.93 0.55
N PRO A 166 7.75 3.87 0.67
CA PRO A 166 8.58 3.20 -0.33
C PRO A 166 8.26 1.71 -0.41
N VAL A 167 8.05 1.04 0.72
CA VAL A 167 7.69 -0.38 0.76
C VAL A 167 6.34 -0.59 0.09
N LEU A 168 5.33 0.21 0.42
CA LEU A 168 3.99 0.14 -0.17
C LEU A 168 4.03 0.32 -1.69
N CYS A 169 4.74 1.34 -2.19
CA CYS A 169 4.94 1.58 -3.61
C CYS A 169 5.86 0.55 -4.28
N GLY A 170 6.70 -0.14 -3.52
CA GLY A 170 7.61 -1.18 -3.98
C GLY A 170 7.04 -2.60 -3.91
N LEU A 171 5.78 -2.78 -3.48
CA LEU A 171 5.09 -4.07 -3.58
C LEU A 171 4.89 -4.46 -5.05
N GLY A 172 4.56 -5.72 -5.34
CA GLY A 172 4.21 -6.13 -6.71
C GLY A 172 2.81 -5.63 -7.12
N GLY A 173 2.54 -5.66 -8.43
CA GLY A 173 1.20 -5.42 -8.98
C GLY A 173 0.69 -3.98 -8.88
N THR A 174 -0.59 -3.76 -9.19
CA THR A 174 -1.17 -2.42 -9.17
C THR A 174 -1.55 -2.02 -7.73
N LEU A 175 -1.20 -0.80 -7.32
CA LEU A 175 -1.70 -0.19 -6.09
C LEU A 175 -2.89 0.71 -6.43
N GLU A 176 -4.06 0.38 -5.91
CA GLU A 176 -5.27 1.19 -6.07
C GLU A 176 -5.69 1.82 -4.75
N ILE A 177 -5.86 3.14 -4.78
CA ILE A 177 -6.23 3.93 -3.61
C ILE A 177 -7.52 4.65 -3.95
N ARG A 178 -8.51 4.52 -3.07
CA ARG A 178 -9.78 5.23 -3.21
C ARG A 178 -10.02 6.14 -2.03
N SER A 179 -10.55 7.33 -2.28
CA SER A 179 -10.87 8.29 -1.24
C SER A 179 -12.00 9.20 -1.69
N ASN A 180 -12.77 9.73 -0.75
CA ASN A 180 -13.68 10.86 -1.00
C ASN A 180 -12.98 12.22 -0.83
N TRP A 181 -11.67 12.24 -0.61
CA TRP A 181 -10.87 13.47 -0.48
C TRP A 181 -9.79 13.54 -1.56
N ASN A 182 -10.01 14.40 -2.56
CA ASN A 182 -9.13 14.56 -3.72
C ASN A 182 -7.69 14.93 -3.31
N VAL A 183 -7.55 15.83 -2.33
CA VAL A 183 -6.24 16.23 -1.79
C VAL A 183 -5.44 15.03 -1.33
N TYR A 184 -6.06 14.06 -0.64
CA TYR A 184 -5.34 12.89 -0.16
C TYR A 184 -4.66 12.12 -1.29
N LEU A 185 -5.38 11.90 -2.39
CA LEU A 185 -4.86 11.16 -3.54
C LEU A 185 -3.82 11.97 -4.31
N ASN A 186 -4.01 13.29 -4.43
CA ASN A 186 -3.02 14.17 -5.04
C ASN A 186 -1.72 14.21 -4.22
N GLU A 187 -1.80 14.35 -2.91
CA GLU A 187 -0.64 14.25 -2.03
C GLU A 187 0.02 12.86 -2.16
N PHE A 188 -0.78 11.80 -2.21
CA PHE A 188 -0.23 10.46 -2.43
C PHE A 188 0.55 10.36 -3.75
N LEU A 189 -0.02 10.85 -4.84
CA LEU A 189 0.61 10.86 -6.15
C LEU A 189 1.92 11.68 -6.14
N GLY A 190 1.93 12.85 -5.50
CA GLY A 190 3.13 13.67 -5.36
C GLY A 190 4.25 12.95 -4.60
N ALA A 191 3.93 12.35 -3.46
CA ALA A 191 4.91 11.58 -2.68
C ALA A 191 5.39 10.32 -3.42
N ALA A 192 4.49 9.59 -4.10
CA ALA A 192 4.87 8.43 -4.87
C ALA A 192 5.78 8.79 -6.07
N ARG A 193 5.49 9.90 -6.77
CA ARG A 193 6.34 10.39 -7.88
C ARG A 193 7.73 10.77 -7.42
N SER A 194 7.88 11.33 -6.22
CA SER A 194 9.21 11.66 -5.69
C SER A 194 10.06 10.41 -5.42
N LEU A 195 9.43 9.24 -5.23
CA LEU A 195 10.08 7.94 -5.09
C LEU A 195 10.44 7.26 -6.41
N THR A 196 9.66 7.48 -7.48
CA THR A 196 9.74 6.71 -8.73
C THR A 196 10.35 7.50 -9.91
N GLY A 197 10.95 8.68 -9.73
CA GLY A 197 11.55 9.42 -10.86
C GLY A 197 12.73 8.68 -11.52
N THR A 198 12.69 8.46 -12.84
CA THR A 198 13.65 7.65 -13.64
C THR A 198 15.10 8.15 -13.72
N ALA A 199 15.45 9.24 -13.06
CA ALA A 199 16.80 9.80 -13.05
C ALA A 199 16.93 10.75 -11.87
N ASN A 200 16.36 10.39 -10.72
CA ASN A 200 16.53 11.24 -9.56
C ASN A 200 17.92 10.95 -8.99
N ASP A 201 18.87 11.85 -9.26
CA ASP A 201 20.15 11.88 -8.56
C ASP A 201 19.92 11.69 -7.06
N ALA A 202 18.82 12.22 -6.49
CA ALA A 202 18.49 12.02 -5.08
C ALA A 202 18.17 10.57 -4.69
N VAL A 203 17.54 9.75 -5.56
CA VAL A 203 17.29 8.32 -5.29
C VAL A 203 18.60 7.55 -5.36
N GLN A 204 19.36 7.75 -6.44
CA GLN A 204 20.66 7.09 -6.61
C GLN A 204 21.65 7.52 -5.52
N LEU A 205 21.63 8.80 -5.14
CA LEU A 205 22.43 9.37 -4.05
C LEU A 205 21.96 8.88 -2.67
N ALA A 206 20.66 8.74 -2.45
CA ALA A 206 20.15 8.14 -1.20
C ALA A 206 20.61 6.68 -1.09
N VAL A 207 20.47 5.90 -2.17
CA VAL A 207 20.93 4.52 -2.24
C VAL A 207 22.46 4.43 -2.08
N SER A 208 23.22 5.34 -2.68
CA SER A 208 24.69 5.36 -2.58
C SER A 208 25.19 5.71 -1.19
N ARG A 209 24.35 6.36 -0.36
CA ARG A 209 24.65 6.71 1.04
C ARG A 209 24.28 5.60 2.02
N TRP A 210 23.59 4.55 1.58
CA TRP A 210 23.29 3.43 2.47
C TRP A 210 24.59 2.74 2.89
N PRO A 211 24.67 2.30 4.16
CA PRO A 211 25.87 1.65 4.67
C PRO A 211 26.22 0.47 3.76
N LYS A 212 27.44 0.49 3.24
CA LYS A 212 28.12 -0.73 2.76
C LYS A 212 28.77 -1.30 4.00
N GLU A 213 28.36 -2.48 4.44
CA GLU A 213 29.03 -3.13 5.57
C GLU A 213 30.46 -3.50 5.14
N GLU A 214 31.45 -3.10 5.95
CA GLU A 214 32.80 -3.67 5.92
C GLU A 214 32.79 -4.89 6.84
N GLU A 215 32.93 -6.09 6.27
CA GLU A 215 33.30 -7.28 7.04
C GLU A 215 34.51 -7.95 6.40
N GLU A 216 35.53 -8.17 7.23
CA GLU A 216 36.65 -9.07 6.96
C GLU A 216 36.12 -10.42 6.48
N GLY A 217 36.17 -10.69 5.17
CA GLY A 217 35.79 -12.00 4.61
C GLY A 217 34.82 -12.02 3.43
N GLY A 218 34.35 -10.87 2.93
CA GLY A 218 33.62 -10.77 1.66
C GLY A 218 32.22 -10.19 1.81
N ALA A 219 31.92 -9.16 1.00
CA ALA A 219 30.72 -8.34 1.13
C ALA A 219 29.42 -9.13 0.90
N GLN A 220 28.61 -9.29 1.95
CA GLN A 220 27.20 -9.68 1.87
C GLN A 220 26.35 -8.57 2.51
N ASP A 221 25.28 -8.14 1.83
CA ASP A 221 24.35 -7.15 2.39
C ASP A 221 23.52 -7.79 3.52
N SER A 222 23.32 -7.08 4.64
CA SER A 222 22.30 -7.47 5.61
C SER A 222 20.91 -7.61 4.96
N ALA A 223 20.05 -8.47 5.50
CA ALA A 223 18.71 -8.73 4.93
C ALA A 223 17.88 -7.43 4.75
N ALA A 224 18.06 -6.46 5.65
CA ALA A 224 17.41 -5.15 5.55
C ALA A 224 17.95 -4.31 4.39
N THR A 225 19.27 -4.31 4.18
CA THR A 225 19.91 -3.61 3.04
C THR A 225 19.54 -4.28 1.72
N ALA A 226 19.53 -5.61 1.64
CA ALA A 226 19.07 -6.36 0.47
C ALA A 226 17.61 -6.04 0.12
N ALA A 227 16.72 -6.01 1.13
CA ALA A 227 15.33 -5.61 0.95
C ALA A 227 15.20 -4.14 0.49
N ALA A 228 16.03 -3.23 1.02
CA ALA A 228 16.04 -1.83 0.62
C ALA A 228 16.44 -1.68 -0.86
N ARG A 229 17.48 -2.40 -1.32
CA ARG A 229 17.90 -2.42 -2.72
C ARG A 229 16.83 -3.01 -3.63
N LEU A 230 16.20 -4.11 -3.24
CA LEU A 230 15.10 -4.71 -4.00
C LEU A 230 13.93 -3.71 -4.15
N CYS A 231 13.55 -3.04 -3.07
CA CYS A 231 12.51 -2.02 -3.08
C CYS A 231 12.88 -0.86 -4.02
N ALA A 232 14.09 -0.30 -3.90
CA ALA A 232 14.54 0.80 -4.77
C ALA A 232 14.59 0.40 -6.26
N SER A 233 15.01 -0.84 -6.56
CA SER A 233 14.96 -1.40 -7.91
C SER A 233 13.53 -1.42 -8.47
N ARG A 234 12.56 -1.90 -7.67
CA ARG A 234 11.15 -1.92 -8.07
C ARG A 234 10.57 -0.52 -8.27
N LEU A 235 10.89 0.42 -7.39
CA LEU A 235 10.47 1.82 -7.51
C LEU A 235 11.03 2.45 -8.80
N SER A 236 12.29 2.16 -9.14
CA SER A 236 12.92 2.64 -10.38
C SER A 236 12.22 2.05 -11.62
N ALA A 237 11.92 0.76 -11.61
CA ALA A 237 11.19 0.10 -12.70
C ALA A 237 9.77 0.66 -12.89
N ARG A 238 9.03 0.92 -11.80
CA ARG A 238 7.72 1.59 -11.84
C ARG A 238 7.79 3.01 -12.35
N GLY A 239 8.88 3.71 -12.04
CA GLY A 239 9.17 5.04 -12.58
C GLY A 239 9.12 5.13 -14.09
N VAL A 240 9.72 4.15 -14.75
CA VAL A 240 9.69 4.03 -16.20
C VAL A 240 8.25 3.89 -16.70
N ALA A 241 7.41 3.12 -16.01
CA ALA A 241 5.99 2.95 -16.34
C ALA A 241 5.15 4.22 -16.08
N MET A 242 5.53 5.05 -15.09
CA MET A 242 4.81 6.26 -14.70
C MET A 242 5.13 7.51 -15.55
N ASN A 243 6.15 7.46 -16.41
CA ASN A 243 6.59 8.59 -17.24
C ASN A 243 5.55 9.09 -18.28
N GLY A 244 4.44 8.38 -18.49
CA GLY A 244 3.31 8.87 -19.29
C GLY A 244 2.49 9.99 -18.60
N HIS A 245 2.71 10.25 -17.31
CA HIS A 245 1.93 11.20 -16.50
C HIS A 245 2.74 12.43 -16.06
N ARG A 246 3.67 12.94 -16.88
CA ARG A 246 4.53 14.12 -16.61
C ARG A 246 3.78 15.46 -16.43
N GLY A 247 2.46 15.46 -16.24
CA GLY A 247 1.71 16.65 -15.84
C GLY A 247 1.94 17.01 -14.37
N ARG A 248 1.82 18.30 -14.03
CA ARG A 248 1.64 18.83 -12.65
C ARG A 248 0.73 17.90 -11.83
N LEU A 249 0.85 17.94 -10.49
CA LEU A 249 -0.21 17.46 -9.60
C LEU A 249 -1.56 17.85 -10.21
N LEU A 250 -2.40 16.87 -10.50
CA LEU A 250 -3.69 17.16 -11.13
C LEU A 250 -4.44 18.03 -10.12
N THR A 251 -4.84 19.24 -10.51
CA THR A 251 -5.65 20.09 -9.63
C THR A 251 -6.92 19.38 -9.17
N GLU A 252 -7.41 18.45 -9.99
CA GLU A 252 -8.53 17.57 -9.64
C GLU A 252 -8.40 16.21 -10.36
N LEU A 253 -8.35 15.10 -9.62
CA LEU A 253 -8.57 13.76 -10.20
C LEU A 253 -10.01 13.63 -10.71
N PRO A 254 -10.26 12.94 -11.83
CA PRO A 254 -11.62 12.69 -12.30
C PRO A 254 -12.38 11.83 -11.27
N PRO A 255 -13.68 12.12 -11.03
CA PRO A 255 -14.48 11.33 -10.12
C PRO A 255 -14.72 9.92 -10.66
N LEU A 256 -14.80 8.96 -9.75
CA LEU A 256 -15.14 7.57 -10.04
C LEU A 256 -16.57 7.47 -10.57
N ARG A 257 -16.76 6.78 -11.70
CA ARG A 257 -18.08 6.55 -12.30
C ARG A 257 -18.75 5.39 -11.56
N HIS A 258 -19.92 5.65 -10.99
CA HIS A 258 -20.60 4.65 -10.15
C HIS A 258 -21.06 3.41 -10.92
N GLU A 259 -21.49 3.57 -12.17
CA GLU A 259 -22.10 2.51 -12.99
C GLU A 259 -21.10 1.43 -13.42
N ASP A 260 -19.81 1.79 -13.53
CA ASP A 260 -18.76 0.90 -14.05
C ASP A 260 -17.73 0.47 -12.97
N ASP A 261 -17.53 1.27 -11.91
CA ASP A 261 -16.35 1.13 -11.03
C ASP A 261 -16.66 0.93 -9.53
N ALA A 262 -17.92 0.93 -9.08
CA ALA A 262 -18.25 0.81 -7.66
C ALA A 262 -17.94 -0.60 -7.12
N LEU A 263 -16.97 -0.69 -6.21
CA LEU A 263 -16.51 -1.94 -5.58
C LEU A 263 -17.28 -2.28 -4.30
N THR A 264 -17.90 -1.30 -3.65
CA THR A 264 -18.50 -1.47 -2.32
C THR A 264 -19.87 -0.82 -2.19
N LEU A 265 -20.73 -1.40 -1.33
CA LEU A 265 -22.00 -0.79 -0.93
C LEU A 265 -21.83 0.55 -0.20
N PHE A 266 -20.64 0.79 0.37
CA PHE A 266 -20.24 2.08 0.91
C PHE A 266 -20.17 3.14 -0.21
N GLU A 267 -19.49 2.83 -1.31
CA GLU A 267 -19.38 3.73 -2.46
C GLU A 267 -20.74 4.07 -3.06
N ARG A 268 -21.63 3.08 -3.15
CA ARG A 268 -23.01 3.28 -3.59
C ARG A 268 -23.76 4.27 -2.69
N LYS A 269 -23.62 4.14 -1.37
CA LYS A 269 -24.24 5.08 -0.41
C LYS A 269 -23.71 6.50 -0.61
N PHE A 270 -22.41 6.69 -0.75
CA PHE A 270 -21.79 8.01 -0.94
C PHE A 270 -22.21 8.64 -2.27
N HIS A 271 -22.25 7.85 -3.33
CA HIS A 271 -22.73 8.31 -4.63
C HIS A 271 -24.19 8.79 -4.57
N LEU A 272 -25.07 8.02 -3.92
CA LEU A 272 -26.48 8.40 -3.72
C LEU A 272 -26.64 9.69 -2.88
N GLN A 273 -25.64 10.04 -2.07
CA GLN A 273 -25.60 11.28 -1.30
C GLN A 273 -24.98 12.46 -2.08
N GLY A 274 -24.65 12.26 -3.36
CA GLY A 274 -24.03 13.28 -4.21
C GLY A 274 -22.55 13.53 -3.91
N GLU A 275 -21.90 12.68 -3.09
CA GLU A 275 -20.48 12.82 -2.80
C GLU A 275 -19.62 12.29 -3.95
N ARG A 276 -18.53 13.02 -4.24
CA ARG A 276 -17.54 12.63 -5.24
C ARG A 276 -16.52 11.69 -4.62
N LEU A 277 -16.28 10.58 -5.31
CA LEU A 277 -15.28 9.59 -4.96
C LEU A 277 -14.17 9.63 -6.02
N TYR A 278 -12.95 9.35 -5.62
CA TYR A 278 -11.79 9.42 -6.49
C TYR A 278 -11.00 8.11 -6.42
N ARG A 279 -10.34 7.76 -7.52
CA ARG A 279 -9.44 6.61 -7.64
C ARG A 279 -8.07 7.08 -8.12
N LEU A 280 -7.03 6.56 -7.49
CA LEU A 280 -5.65 6.63 -7.95
C LEU A 280 -5.13 5.21 -8.14
N GLN A 281 -4.63 4.91 -9.34
CA GLN A 281 -3.94 3.65 -9.63
C GLN A 281 -2.47 3.94 -9.92
N LEU A 282 -1.58 3.20 -9.25
CA LEU A 282 -0.14 3.22 -9.48
C LEU A 282 0.28 1.82 -9.96
N PRO A 283 0.86 1.70 -11.18
CA PRO A 283 1.34 0.43 -11.73
C PRO A 283 2.55 -0.07 -10.96
#